data_AF-A0A315Y0R2-F1
#
_entry.id   AF-A0A315Y0R2-F1
#
_cell.length_a   1.000
_cell.length_b   1.000
_cell.length_c   1.000
_cell.angle_alpha   90.00
_cell.angle_beta   90.00
_cell.angle_gamma   90.00
#
_symmetry.space_group_name_H-M   'P 1'
#
loop_
_entity.id
_entity.type
_entity.pdbx_description
1 polymer ?
#
loop_
_entity_poly.entity_id
_entity_poly.type
_entity_poly.pdbx_seq_one_letter_code
_entity_poly.pdbx_strand_id
1 'polypeptide(L)'
;MVNNSIDSYVKKDIKADIANDVNSCNLVLRIDEYLSGEAKDKDNEFIQFKKFFQRIYKGTGCLYTDWVSLINDNNKRFAKASPTINNVYIYGHSLDVTDADIFRRLILLDNTITTIFYHSKESIGSQIANLVKVIGEDELIKRTDGSNRSIIFKQSSSEKL
;
A
#
# COMPACT_ATOMS: atom_id res chain seq x y z
N MET A 1 26.82 6.66 26.92
CA MET A 1 26.04 5.59 26.26
C MET A 1 24.97 6.25 25.44
N VAL A 2 25.14 6.28 24.12
CA VAL A 2 24.26 7.02 23.20
C VAL A 2 23.09 6.10 22.84
N ASN A 3 21.94 6.32 23.49
CA ASN A 3 20.66 5.80 23.02
C ASN A 3 20.23 6.67 21.82
N ASN A 4 20.59 6.26 20.62
CA ASN A 4 20.02 6.84 19.41
C ASN A 4 18.85 5.99 18.94
N SER A 5 17.67 6.54 19.25
CA SER A 5 16.39 6.32 18.60
C SER A 5 16.54 6.10 17.09
N ILE A 6 16.06 4.97 16.60
CA ILE A 6 15.76 4.76 15.17
C ILE A 6 14.31 4.30 15.07
N ASP A 7 13.40 5.15 15.57
CA ASP A 7 12.02 5.15 15.11
C ASP A 7 11.89 6.25 14.04
N SER A 8 12.34 5.94 12.81
CA SER A 8 12.20 6.85 11.69
C SER A 8 11.07 6.42 10.75
N TYR A 9 9.98 7.18 10.85
CA TYR A 9 9.15 7.67 9.75
C TYR A 9 8.53 6.66 8.77
N VAL A 10 7.23 6.38 8.96
CA VAL A 10 6.18 6.62 7.93
C VAL A 10 4.87 6.96 8.66
N LYS A 11 4.52 8.25 8.73
CA LYS A 11 3.17 8.72 9.06
C LYS A 11 2.77 9.77 8.05
N LYS A 12 2.43 9.34 6.83
CA LYS A 12 1.86 10.23 5.82
C LYS A 12 0.73 9.57 5.04
N ASP A 13 -0.13 8.85 5.74
CA ASP A 13 -1.45 8.53 5.21
C ASP A 13 -2.47 9.22 6.09
N ILE A 14 -3.04 10.29 5.52
CA ILE A 14 -4.22 11.03 6.01
C ILE A 14 -4.10 11.42 7.50
N LYS A 15 -3.22 12.37 7.81
CA LYS A 15 -3.45 13.19 9.01
C LYS A 15 -4.57 14.15 8.63
N ALA A 16 -5.76 13.95 9.21
CA ALA A 16 -6.79 14.98 9.23
C ALA A 16 -6.23 16.15 10.05
N ASP A 17 -5.46 17.00 9.38
CA ASP A 17 -5.03 18.27 9.94
C ASP A 17 -6.18 19.24 9.71
N ILE A 18 -6.69 19.83 10.78
CA ILE A 18 -7.77 20.83 10.72
C ILE A 18 -7.31 22.04 9.88
N ALA A 19 -5.99 22.21 9.72
CA ALA A 19 -5.41 23.23 8.85
C ALA A 19 -5.46 22.91 7.35
N ASN A 20 -5.76 21.68 6.94
CA ASN A 20 -5.86 21.34 5.52
C ASN A 20 -7.22 21.77 4.96
N ASP A 21 -7.20 22.65 3.98
CA ASP A 21 -8.35 23.05 3.16
C ASP A 21 -8.52 22.13 1.93
N VAL A 22 -9.53 22.42 1.09
CA VAL A 22 -9.80 21.66 -0.14
C VAL A 22 -8.59 21.63 -1.10
N ASN A 23 -7.75 22.67 -1.07
CA ASN A 23 -6.61 22.85 -1.98
C ASN A 23 -5.33 22.16 -1.48
N SER A 24 -5.19 22.01 -0.15
CA SER A 24 -4.04 21.36 0.50
C SER A 24 -4.30 19.88 0.83
N CYS A 25 -5.53 19.40 0.62
CA CYS A 25 -5.90 18.01 0.86
C CYS A 25 -5.45 17.07 -0.27
N ASN A 26 -4.59 16.11 0.08
CA ASN A 26 -4.08 15.06 -0.82
C ASN A 26 -5.09 13.92 -1.10
N LEU A 27 -6.34 14.06 -0.69
CA LEU A 27 -7.37 13.06 -0.93
C LEU A 27 -7.67 12.94 -2.43
N VAL A 28 -7.62 11.72 -2.95
CA VAL A 28 -8.06 11.38 -4.31
C VAL A 28 -9.30 10.51 -4.19
N LEU A 29 -10.40 10.96 -4.78
CA LEU A 29 -11.68 10.26 -4.76
C LEU A 29 -11.86 9.45 -6.05
N ARG A 30 -12.45 8.26 -5.96
CA ARG A 30 -12.80 7.48 -7.13
C ARG A 30 -14.30 7.56 -7.35
N ILE A 31 -14.70 7.86 -8.58
CA ILE A 31 -16.03 7.53 -9.09
C ILE A 31 -15.92 6.27 -9.94
N ASP A 32 -16.95 5.42 -9.93
CA ASP A 32 -16.96 4.26 -10.82
C ASP A 32 -17.15 4.75 -12.26
N GLU A 33 -16.39 4.17 -13.18
CA GLU A 33 -16.43 4.60 -14.58
C GLU A 33 -17.53 3.83 -15.30
N TYR A 34 -18.68 4.48 -15.46
CA TYR A 34 -19.89 3.88 -16.04
C TYR A 34 -19.80 3.67 -17.56
N LEU A 35 -18.79 4.24 -18.23
CA LEU A 35 -18.62 4.17 -19.69
C LEU A 35 -17.71 3.00 -20.07
N SER A 36 -18.17 2.17 -21.01
CA SER A 36 -17.42 1.03 -21.55
C SER A 36 -16.95 1.27 -22.99
N GLY A 37 -15.87 0.59 -23.40
CA GLY A 37 -15.33 0.66 -24.77
C GLY A 37 -14.72 2.02 -25.12
N GLU A 38 -14.73 2.37 -26.41
CA GLU A 38 -14.10 3.60 -26.92
C GLU A 38 -14.70 4.90 -26.36
N ALA A 39 -15.93 4.85 -25.82
CA ALA A 39 -16.58 6.01 -25.22
C ALA A 39 -15.80 6.52 -23.99
N LYS A 40 -15.13 5.63 -23.27
CA LYS A 40 -14.31 5.96 -22.10
C LYS A 40 -13.16 6.92 -22.41
N ASP A 41 -12.55 6.76 -23.59
CA ASP A 41 -11.36 7.50 -23.97
C ASP A 41 -11.69 8.76 -24.79
N LYS A 42 -12.88 8.82 -25.39
CA LYS A 42 -13.36 9.95 -26.18
C LYS A 42 -14.12 10.98 -25.33
N ASP A 43 -14.76 10.55 -24.25
CA ASP A 43 -15.58 11.43 -23.41
C ASP A 43 -14.75 12.07 -22.27
N ASN A 44 -14.35 13.32 -22.50
CA ASN A 44 -13.52 14.10 -21.57
C ASN A 44 -14.32 14.95 -20.59
N GLU A 45 -15.65 15.00 -20.70
CA GLU A 45 -16.49 15.89 -19.88
C GLU A 45 -16.30 15.64 -18.37
N PHE A 46 -16.03 14.39 -17.99
CA PHE A 46 -15.84 13.97 -16.59
C PHE A 46 -14.39 13.57 -16.27
N ILE A 47 -13.41 13.93 -17.10
CA ILE A 47 -12.00 13.56 -16.89
C ILE A 47 -11.47 14.00 -15.52
N GLN A 48 -11.94 15.13 -15.00
CA GLN A 48 -11.54 15.68 -13.70
C GLN A 48 -11.84 14.77 -12.51
N PHE A 49 -12.82 13.89 -12.65
CA PHE A 49 -13.19 12.92 -11.63
C PHE A 49 -12.41 11.60 -11.76
N LYS A 50 -11.66 11.41 -12.86
CA LYS A 50 -10.80 10.24 -13.02
C LYS A 50 -9.60 10.34 -12.06
N LYS A 51 -9.25 9.21 -11.45
CA LYS A 51 -8.17 9.10 -10.44
C LYS A 51 -6.84 9.65 -10.95
N PHE A 52 -6.50 9.42 -12.23
CA PHE A 52 -5.24 9.89 -12.81
C PHE A 52 -5.21 11.42 -12.94
N PHE A 53 -6.33 12.06 -13.33
CA PHE A 53 -6.41 13.51 -13.42
C PHE A 53 -6.21 14.13 -12.05
N GLN A 54 -6.90 13.63 -11.03
CA GLN A 54 -6.76 14.11 -9.66
C GLN A 54 -5.33 13.95 -9.13
N ARG A 55 -4.64 12.84 -9.44
CA ARG A 55 -3.23 12.62 -9.08
C ARG A 55 -2.29 13.65 -9.73
N ILE A 56 -2.48 13.93 -11.01
CA ILE A 56 -1.69 14.94 -11.74
C ILE A 56 -2.01 16.34 -11.20
N TYR A 57 -3.29 16.69 -11.11
CA TYR A 57 -3.76 18.01 -10.71
C TYR A 57 -3.34 18.38 -9.27
N LYS A 58 -3.43 17.42 -8.34
CA LYS A 58 -3.03 17.64 -6.94
C LYS A 58 -1.54 17.43 -6.68
N GLY A 59 -0.77 17.02 -7.69
CA GLY A 59 0.63 16.65 -7.50
C GLY A 59 0.82 15.46 -6.54
N THR A 60 -0.22 14.66 -6.31
CA THR A 60 -0.16 13.44 -5.47
C THR A 60 0.40 12.28 -6.30
N GLY A 61 1.66 12.46 -6.73
CA GLY A 61 2.42 11.48 -7.49
C GLY A 61 2.74 10.21 -6.69
N CYS A 62 3.34 9.24 -7.37
CA CYS A 62 3.61 7.88 -6.87
C CYS A 62 4.76 7.83 -5.85
N LEU A 63 4.62 8.45 -4.67
CA LEU A 63 5.67 8.44 -3.62
C LEU A 63 6.18 7.03 -3.26
N TYR A 64 5.32 6.01 -3.43
CA TYR A 64 5.71 4.62 -3.23
C TYR A 64 6.82 4.14 -4.18
N THR A 65 6.95 4.71 -5.39
CA THR A 65 8.04 4.35 -6.32
C THR A 65 9.39 4.84 -5.81
N ASP A 66 9.41 6.00 -5.17
CA ASP A 66 10.63 6.55 -4.57
C ASP A 66 11.05 5.71 -3.36
N TRP A 67 10.09 5.26 -2.54
CA TRP A 67 10.33 4.32 -1.45
C TRP A 67 10.89 2.99 -1.94
N VAL A 68 10.30 2.43 -2.99
CA VAL A 68 10.78 1.19 -3.63
C VAL A 68 12.22 1.37 -4.13
N SER A 69 12.53 2.50 -4.77
CA SER A 69 13.89 2.79 -5.25
C SER A 69 14.88 2.89 -4.08
N LEU A 70 14.52 3.63 -3.03
CA LEU A 70 15.36 3.80 -1.85
C LEU A 70 15.64 2.47 -1.14
N ILE A 71 14.62 1.63 -0.99
CA ILE A 71 14.74 0.29 -0.40
C ILE A 71 15.69 -0.58 -1.22
N ASN A 72 15.54 -0.58 -2.55
CA ASN A 72 16.40 -1.35 -3.44
C ASN A 72 17.85 -0.86 -3.41
N ASP A 73 18.08 0.45 -3.35
CA ASP A 73 19.42 1.02 -3.27
C ASP A 73 20.08 0.72 -1.92
N ASN A 74 19.33 0.79 -0.83
CA ASN A 74 19.81 0.39 0.49
C ASN A 74 20.14 -1.11 0.54
N ASN A 75 19.27 -1.96 -0.02
CA ASN A 75 19.53 -3.40 -0.12
C ASN A 75 20.83 -3.67 -0.87
N LYS A 76 21.11 -2.97 -1.99
CA LYS A 76 22.38 -3.12 -2.74
C LYS A 76 23.59 -2.62 -1.96
N ARG A 77 23.48 -1.47 -1.27
CA ARG A 77 24.60 -0.85 -0.54
C ARG A 77 24.97 -1.61 0.73
N PHE A 78 24.00 -2.16 1.44
CA PHE A 78 24.19 -2.82 2.74
C PHE A 78 24.11 -4.35 2.69
N ALA A 79 23.98 -4.95 1.49
CA ALA A 79 23.86 -6.39 1.26
C ALA A 79 24.87 -7.28 2.02
N LYS A 80 26.07 -6.75 2.31
CA LYS A 80 27.17 -7.50 2.94
C LYS A 80 27.35 -7.25 4.45
N ALA A 81 26.74 -6.21 5.01
CA ALA A 81 27.02 -5.77 6.39
C ALA A 81 25.84 -6.00 7.34
N SER A 82 24.60 -5.81 6.86
CA SER A 82 23.37 -6.16 7.58
C SER A 82 22.18 -5.99 6.61
N PRO A 83 21.46 -7.06 6.24
CA PRO A 83 20.25 -6.91 5.42
C PRO A 83 19.23 -6.07 6.21
N THR A 84 18.84 -4.93 5.65
CA THR A 84 17.82 -4.08 6.26
C THR A 84 16.45 -4.71 6.02
N ILE A 85 15.75 -5.07 7.10
CA ILE A 85 14.39 -5.60 7.01
C ILE A 85 13.41 -4.42 6.96
N ASN A 86 12.61 -4.37 5.90
CA ASN A 86 11.55 -3.39 5.75
C ASN A 86 10.24 -3.96 6.31
N ASN A 87 9.44 -3.12 6.95
CA ASN A 87 8.15 -3.52 7.50
C ASN A 87 7.04 -2.71 6.84
N VAL A 88 6.06 -3.41 6.26
CA VAL A 88 4.86 -2.82 5.64
C VAL A 88 3.66 -3.18 6.50
N TYR A 89 2.89 -2.19 6.93
CA TYR A 89 1.69 -2.40 7.73
C TYR A 89 0.46 -1.96 6.96
N ILE A 90 -0.54 -2.83 6.85
CA ILE A 90 -1.78 -2.56 6.13
C ILE A 90 -2.95 -2.65 7.11
N TYR A 91 -3.61 -1.52 7.33
CA TYR A 91 -4.77 -1.41 8.23
C TYR A 91 -6.03 -1.04 7.45
N GLY A 92 -7.15 -1.69 7.75
CA GLY A 92 -8.48 -1.27 7.29
C GLY A 92 -8.67 -1.24 5.76
N HIS A 93 -7.77 -1.88 5.01
CA HIS A 93 -7.82 -1.91 3.55
C HIS A 93 -8.46 -3.22 3.06
N SER A 94 -9.25 -3.12 1.99
CA SER A 94 -9.91 -4.27 1.35
C SER A 94 -8.96 -5.14 0.53
N LEU A 95 -7.77 -4.62 0.22
CA LEU A 95 -6.75 -5.19 -0.66
C LEU A 95 -7.27 -5.47 -2.08
N ASP A 96 -8.27 -4.70 -2.52
CA ASP A 96 -8.93 -4.91 -3.80
C ASP A 96 -7.98 -4.73 -5.01
N VAL A 97 -8.34 -5.33 -6.14
CA VAL A 97 -7.56 -5.30 -7.39
C VAL A 97 -7.36 -3.87 -7.92
N THR A 98 -8.16 -2.91 -7.45
CA THR A 98 -8.10 -1.50 -7.80
C THR A 98 -6.77 -0.81 -7.49
N ASP A 99 -6.03 -1.34 -6.52
CA ASP A 99 -4.73 -0.83 -6.07
C ASP A 99 -3.67 -1.95 -6.10
N ALA A 100 -3.95 -3.00 -6.89
CA ALA A 100 -3.11 -4.19 -7.05
C ALA A 100 -1.68 -3.85 -7.45
N ASP A 101 -1.51 -2.84 -8.31
CA ASP A 101 -0.21 -2.40 -8.80
C ASP A 101 0.70 -1.88 -7.69
N ILE A 102 0.14 -1.12 -6.74
CA ILE A 102 0.86 -0.58 -5.59
C ILE A 102 1.16 -1.70 -4.58
N PHE A 103 0.14 -2.48 -4.19
CA PHE A 103 0.32 -3.54 -3.19
C PHE A 103 1.24 -4.64 -3.68
N ARG A 104 1.11 -5.07 -4.93
CA ARG A 104 2.01 -6.08 -5.52
C ARG A 104 3.46 -5.62 -5.46
N ARG A 105 3.73 -4.35 -5.79
CA ARG A 105 5.10 -3.81 -5.76
C ARG A 105 5.68 -3.75 -4.35
N LEU A 106 4.89 -3.38 -3.34
CA LEU A 106 5.36 -3.27 -1.95
C LEU A 106 5.50 -4.64 -1.27
N ILE A 107 4.53 -5.53 -1.46
CA ILE A 107 4.49 -6.85 -0.80
C ILE A 107 5.57 -7.77 -1.37
N LEU A 108 5.90 -7.63 -2.66
CA LEU A 108 6.90 -8.47 -3.30
C LEU A 108 8.35 -7.98 -3.14
N LEU A 109 8.59 -6.86 -2.44
CA LEU A 109 9.95 -6.38 -2.18
C LEU A 109 10.77 -7.40 -1.41
N ASP A 110 12.07 -7.43 -1.70
CA ASP A 110 13.03 -8.24 -0.97
C ASP A 110 13.23 -7.71 0.45
N ASN A 111 13.53 -8.62 1.39
CA ASN A 111 13.72 -8.31 2.81
C ASN A 111 12.55 -7.51 3.42
N THR A 112 11.32 -7.76 2.96
CA THR A 112 10.14 -7.00 3.39
C THR A 112 9.14 -7.91 4.10
N ILE A 113 8.79 -7.56 5.33
CA ILE A 113 7.75 -8.21 6.12
C ILE A 113 6.48 -7.37 6.03
N THR A 114 5.43 -7.95 5.49
CA THR A 114 4.11 -7.33 5.40
C THR A 114 3.21 -7.87 6.50
N THR A 115 2.70 -6.98 7.35
CA THR A 115 1.67 -7.30 8.34
C THR A 115 0.33 -6.71 7.91
N ILE A 116 -0.66 -7.58 7.74
CA ILE A 116 -2.00 -7.24 7.30
C ILE A 116 -2.94 -7.41 8.49
N PHE A 117 -3.64 -6.32 8.83
CA PHE A 117 -4.56 -6.30 9.95
C PHE A 117 -5.99 -6.57 9.50
N TYR A 118 -6.67 -7.46 10.23
CA TYR A 118 -8.06 -7.84 9.97
C TYR A 118 -8.93 -7.68 11.22
N HIS A 119 -10.19 -7.32 11.04
CA HIS A 119 -11.11 -7.10 12.16
C HIS A 119 -11.89 -8.36 12.55
N SER A 120 -12.29 -9.17 11.56
CA SER A 120 -13.11 -10.38 11.76
C SER A 120 -12.60 -11.55 10.90
N LYS A 121 -13.05 -12.77 11.21
CA LYS A 121 -12.75 -13.97 10.41
C LYS A 121 -13.29 -13.89 8.97
N GLU A 122 -14.39 -13.17 8.76
CA GLU A 122 -14.92 -12.93 7.42
C GLU A 122 -14.02 -11.95 6.65
N SER A 123 -13.57 -10.88 7.32
CA SER A 123 -12.70 -9.86 6.73
C SER A 123 -11.35 -10.44 6.26
N ILE A 124 -10.74 -11.34 7.04
CA ILE A 124 -9.50 -12.01 6.61
C ILE A 124 -9.74 -12.90 5.39
N GLY A 125 -10.86 -13.62 5.31
CA GLY A 125 -11.19 -14.44 4.14
C GLY A 125 -11.25 -13.61 2.85
N SER A 126 -11.95 -12.46 2.89
CA SER A 126 -12.02 -11.52 1.77
C SER A 126 -10.66 -10.92 1.43
N GLN A 127 -9.86 -10.54 2.44
CA GLN A 127 -8.51 -10.01 2.23
C GLN A 127 -7.57 -11.04 1.59
N ILE A 128 -7.64 -12.31 2.00
CA ILE A 128 -6.88 -13.39 1.37
C ILE A 128 -7.30 -13.55 -0.08
N ALA A 129 -8.60 -13.66 -0.36
CA ALA A 129 -9.11 -13.82 -1.72
C ALA A 129 -8.69 -12.68 -2.65
N ASN A 130 -8.71 -11.44 -2.15
CA ASN A 130 -8.26 -10.29 -2.90
C ASN A 130 -6.74 -10.29 -3.10
N LEU A 131 -5.97 -10.66 -2.08
CA LEU A 131 -4.52 -10.76 -2.20
C LEU A 131 -4.10 -11.84 -3.20
N VAL A 132 -4.81 -12.98 -3.27
CA VAL A 132 -4.62 -13.99 -4.31
C VAL A 132 -4.78 -13.39 -5.71
N LYS A 133 -5.78 -12.53 -5.93
CA LYS A 133 -5.96 -11.83 -7.22
C LYS A 133 -4.82 -10.85 -7.53
N VAL A 134 -4.17 -10.30 -6.51
CA VAL A 134 -3.10 -9.29 -6.66
C VAL A 134 -1.74 -9.94 -6.92
N ILE A 135 -1.34 -10.95 -6.13
CA ILE A 135 0.01 -11.56 -6.20
C ILE A 135 0.03 -12.97 -6.78
N GLY A 136 -1.10 -13.67 -6.81
CA GLY A 136 -1.21 -15.08 -7.19
C GLY A 136 -1.22 -16.03 -5.99
N GLU A 137 -1.81 -17.22 -6.17
CA GLU A 137 -1.96 -18.22 -5.10
C GLU A 137 -0.61 -18.80 -4.65
N ASP A 138 0.21 -19.26 -5.59
CA ASP A 138 1.52 -19.87 -5.30
C ASP A 138 2.45 -18.93 -4.52
N GLU A 139 2.49 -17.65 -4.92
CA GLU A 139 3.32 -16.64 -4.28
C GLU A 139 2.79 -16.28 -2.88
N LEU A 140 1.47 -16.24 -2.70
CA LEU A 140 0.87 -16.03 -1.39
C LEU A 140 1.22 -17.17 -0.44
N ILE A 141 1.03 -18.43 -0.86
CA ILE A 141 1.35 -19.62 -0.06
C ILE A 141 2.81 -19.57 0.37
N LYS A 142 3.73 -19.37 -0.58
CA LYS A 142 5.18 -19.26 -0.32
C LYS A 142 5.55 -18.18 0.69
N ARG A 143 4.82 -17.07 0.74
CA ARG A 143 5.11 -15.95 1.66
C ARG A 143 4.38 -16.06 3.00
N THR A 144 3.34 -16.89 3.08
CA THR A 144 2.63 -17.17 4.34
C THR A 144 3.13 -18.42 5.06
N ASP A 145 3.69 -19.38 4.31
CA ASP A 145 4.12 -20.69 4.80
C ASP A 145 5.64 -20.91 4.62
N GLY A 146 6.23 -21.73 5.47
CA GLY A 146 7.66 -22.08 5.42
C GLY A 146 8.62 -21.10 6.12
N SER A 147 9.92 -21.32 5.91
CA SER A 147 11.01 -20.60 6.59
C SER A 147 11.21 -19.15 6.10
N ASN A 148 10.68 -18.80 4.93
CA ASN A 148 10.77 -17.47 4.31
C ASN A 148 9.49 -16.65 4.48
N ARG A 149 8.74 -16.89 5.56
CA ARG A 149 7.49 -16.20 5.84
C ARG A 149 7.70 -14.68 5.86
N SER A 150 7.04 -14.00 4.93
CA SER A 150 7.12 -12.54 4.77
C SER A 150 5.75 -11.86 4.86
N ILE A 151 4.65 -12.62 4.95
CA ILE A 151 3.29 -12.10 5.15
C ILE A 151 2.73 -12.64 6.46
N ILE A 152 2.22 -11.72 7.28
CA ILE A 152 1.66 -12.00 8.60
C ILE A 152 0.26 -11.38 8.67
N PHE A 153 -0.75 -12.21 8.94
CA PHE A 153 -2.08 -11.73 9.26
C PHE A 153 -2.22 -11.58 10.77
N LYS A 154 -2.62 -10.39 11.24
CA LYS A 154 -2.82 -10.09 12.66
C LYS A 154 -4.22 -9.56 12.90
N GLN A 155 -4.91 -10.12 13.89
CA GLN A 155 -6.21 -9.58 14.29
C GLN A 155 -5.99 -8.20 14.91
N SER A 156 -6.75 -7.21 14.45
CA SER A 156 -6.82 -5.89 15.09
C SER A 156 -7.48 -6.07 16.46
N SER A 157 -6.67 -6.16 17.52
CA SER A 157 -7.19 -6.07 18.88
C SER A 157 -7.86 -4.72 19.05
N SER A 158 -9.12 -4.72 19.46
CA SER A 158 -9.80 -3.53 19.96
C SER A 158 -9.20 -3.17 21.34
N GLU A 159 -7.95 -2.76 21.38
CA GLU A 159 -7.48 -1.99 22.53
C GLU A 159 -8.15 -0.62 22.42
N LYS A 160 -9.13 -0.40 23.30
CA LYS A 160 -9.74 0.90 23.53
C LYS A 160 -8.60 1.89 23.79
N LEU A 161 -8.36 2.78 22.82
CA LEU A 161 -7.72 4.06 23.05
C LEU A 161 -8.59 4.91 23.97
#